data_AF-A0A2M9A850-F1
#
_entry.id   AF-A0A2M9A850-F1
#
_cell.length_a   1.000
_cell.length_b   1.000
_cell.length_c   1.000
_cell.angle_alpha   90.00
_cell.angle_beta   90.00
_cell.angle_gamma   90.00
#
_symmetry.space_group_name_H-M   'P 1'
#
loop_
_entity.id
_entity.type
_entity.pdbx_description
1 polymer ?
#
loop_
_entity_poly.entity_id
_entity_poly.type
_entity_poly.pdbx_seq_one_letter_code
_entity_poly.pdbx_strand_id
1 'polypeptide(L)'
;MIAYEARRRGYDVHAAQSFENDILALANDPDLWTLAFKGAKMVRVEGYHPKSIEANIAHALKEYSPGSRVVVRYEGKNGYEGHVFIGENIGGRVFFIDPQTNEFYGTEVFSGQKKNSFAYTRIDTLRFTDKINFAVD
;
A
#
# COMPACT_ATOMS: atom_id res chain seq x y z
N MET A 1 -7.28 -2.43 0.93
CA MET A 1 -6.10 -2.48 0.04
C MET A 1 -6.12 -3.66 -0.94
N ILE A 2 -6.21 -4.91 -0.49
CA ILE A 2 -6.15 -6.08 -1.40
C ILE A 2 -7.30 -6.07 -2.43
N ALA A 3 -8.54 -5.85 -1.97
CA ALA A 3 -9.70 -5.73 -2.85
C ALA A 3 -9.55 -4.57 -3.86
N TYR A 4 -8.90 -3.48 -3.46
CA TYR A 4 -8.58 -2.38 -4.36
C TYR A 4 -7.66 -2.86 -5.50
N GLU A 5 -6.54 -3.53 -5.16
CA GLU A 5 -5.62 -4.05 -6.19
C GLU A 5 -6.29 -5.08 -7.11
N ALA A 6 -7.13 -5.96 -6.57
CA ALA A 6 -7.89 -6.92 -7.36
C ALA A 6 -8.84 -6.21 -8.36
N ARG A 7 -9.58 -5.19 -7.92
CA ARG A 7 -10.40 -4.37 -8.83
C ARG A 7 -9.57 -3.67 -9.91
N ARG A 8 -8.40 -3.13 -9.57
CA ARG A 8 -7.49 -2.52 -10.57
C ARG A 8 -6.98 -3.52 -11.61
N ARG A 9 -7.04 -4.83 -11.32
CA ARG A 9 -6.72 -5.92 -12.26
C ARG A 9 -7.93 -6.46 -13.02
N GLY A 10 -9.13 -5.89 -12.78
CA GLY A 10 -10.35 -6.29 -13.47
C GLY A 10 -11.14 -7.41 -12.80
N TYR A 11 -10.80 -7.79 -11.56
CA TYR A 11 -11.63 -8.71 -10.79
C TYR A 11 -12.83 -7.96 -10.21
N ASP A 12 -14.02 -8.53 -10.37
CA ASP A 12 -15.22 -8.05 -9.69
C ASP A 12 -15.25 -8.63 -8.27
N VAL A 13 -14.80 -7.83 -7.30
CA VAL A 13 -14.66 -8.27 -5.91
C VAL A 13 -15.10 -7.19 -4.94
N HIS A 14 -15.58 -7.62 -3.79
CA HIS A 14 -15.84 -6.77 -2.64
C HIS A 14 -14.92 -7.14 -1.48
N ALA A 15 -14.55 -6.13 -0.68
CA ALA A 15 -13.83 -6.40 0.56
C ALA A 15 -14.80 -7.09 1.51
N ALA A 16 -14.48 -8.33 1.90
CA ALA A 16 -15.21 -9.01 2.96
C ALA A 16 -15.00 -8.31 4.31
N GLN A 17 -15.94 -8.47 5.23
CA GLN A 17 -15.74 -8.08 6.61
C GLN A 17 -14.54 -8.83 7.18
N SER A 18 -13.63 -8.13 7.86
CA SER A 18 -12.50 -8.76 8.55
C SER A 18 -13.00 -9.49 9.79
N PHE A 19 -12.56 -10.74 9.97
CA PHE A 19 -12.87 -11.57 11.14
C PHE A 19 -11.62 -11.72 12.02
N GLU A 20 -11.79 -12.19 13.26
CA GLU A 20 -10.69 -12.37 14.23
C GLU A 20 -9.53 -13.24 13.70
N ASN A 21 -9.81 -14.15 12.76
CA ASN A 21 -8.82 -15.03 12.12
C ASN A 21 -8.32 -14.54 10.75
N ASP A 22 -8.66 -13.32 10.32
CA ASP A 22 -8.16 -12.75 9.08
C ASP A 22 -6.70 -12.32 9.26
N ILE A 23 -5.80 -13.25 8.95
CA ILE A 23 -4.35 -13.06 9.08
C ILE A 23 -3.84 -11.83 8.31
N LEU A 24 -4.53 -11.39 7.26
CA LEU A 24 -4.11 -10.24 6.45
C LEU A 24 -4.59 -8.91 7.05
N ALA A 25 -5.54 -8.97 7.99
CA ALA A 25 -6.11 -7.83 8.70
C ALA A 25 -5.71 -7.79 10.19
N LEU A 26 -4.86 -8.72 10.65
CA LEU A 26 -4.37 -8.73 12.03
C LEU A 26 -3.58 -7.46 12.35
N ALA A 27 -4.14 -6.64 13.23
CA ALA A 27 -3.62 -5.32 13.57
C ALA A 27 -2.27 -5.33 14.30
N ASN A 28 -1.82 -6.49 14.81
CA ASN A 28 -0.60 -6.62 15.61
C ASN A 28 0.68 -6.84 14.77
N ASP A 29 0.56 -7.06 13.45
CA ASP A 29 1.71 -7.09 12.55
C ASP A 29 1.39 -6.29 11.26
N PRO A 30 1.98 -5.09 11.11
CA PRO A 30 1.67 -4.17 10.02
C PRO A 30 2.17 -4.65 8.64
N ASP A 31 2.86 -5.79 8.56
CA ASP A 31 3.44 -6.32 7.33
C ASP A 31 2.74 -7.60 6.86
N LEU A 32 1.77 -8.16 7.60
CA LEU A 32 1.05 -9.39 7.19
C LEU A 32 0.29 -9.25 5.87
N TRP A 33 -0.11 -8.04 5.51
CA TRP A 33 -0.71 -7.78 4.20
C TRP A 33 0.22 -8.16 3.04
N THR A 34 1.55 -8.19 3.25
CA THR A 34 2.52 -8.61 2.22
C THR A 34 2.36 -10.08 1.84
N LEU A 35 1.83 -10.91 2.76
CA LEU A 35 1.54 -12.32 2.50
C LEU A 35 0.49 -12.51 1.40
N ALA A 36 -0.26 -11.47 1.05
CA ALA A 36 -1.16 -11.47 -0.10
C ALA A 36 -0.42 -11.57 -1.44
N PHE A 37 0.87 -11.23 -1.51
CA PHE A 37 1.64 -11.11 -2.75
C PHE A 37 2.88 -12.01 -2.78
N LYS A 38 3.02 -12.83 -3.84
CA LYS A 38 4.20 -13.67 -4.03
C LYS A 38 5.44 -12.81 -4.28
N GLY A 39 6.44 -12.94 -3.42
CA GLY A 39 7.72 -12.24 -3.58
C GLY A 39 7.67 -10.74 -3.29
N ALA A 40 6.74 -10.30 -2.43
CA ALA A 40 6.69 -8.92 -1.95
C ALA A 40 8.07 -8.47 -1.42
N LYS A 41 8.52 -7.31 -1.89
CA LYS A 41 9.78 -6.69 -1.45
C LYS A 41 9.53 -5.26 -1.01
N MET A 42 9.83 -5.02 0.26
CA MET A 42 9.69 -3.71 0.86
C MET A 42 10.96 -2.87 0.61
N VAL A 43 10.76 -1.67 0.08
CA VAL A 43 11.80 -0.68 -0.17
C VAL A 43 11.63 0.45 0.83
N ARG A 44 12.63 0.68 1.68
CA ARG A 44 12.63 1.83 2.60
C ARG A 44 12.75 3.13 1.82
N VAL A 45 11.96 4.12 2.22
CA VAL A 45 12.05 5.48 1.68
C VAL A 45 13.03 6.27 2.52
N GLU A 46 14.06 6.78 1.88
CA GLU A 46 14.99 7.67 2.54
C GLU A 46 14.37 9.05 2.73
N GLY A 47 14.63 9.64 3.90
CA GLY A 47 14.23 11.02 4.22
C GLY A 47 13.46 11.14 5.52
N TYR A 48 13.15 12.39 5.84
CA TYR A 48 12.36 12.77 7.02
C TYR A 48 11.39 13.93 6.74
N HIS A 49 11.54 14.62 5.59
CA HIS A 49 10.68 15.73 5.22
C HIS A 49 9.50 15.22 4.36
N PRO A 50 8.24 15.58 4.65
CA PRO A 50 7.05 15.08 3.95
C PRO A 50 7.16 15.14 2.42
N LYS A 51 7.50 16.32 1.89
CA LYS A 51 7.71 16.54 0.44
C LYS A 51 8.79 15.66 -0.17
N SER A 52 9.86 15.35 0.55
CA SER A 52 10.94 14.50 0.05
C SER A 52 10.50 13.03 -0.01
N ILE A 53 9.75 12.57 1.00
CA ILE A 53 9.17 11.23 1.02
C ILE A 53 8.20 11.06 -0.15
N GLU A 54 7.28 12.01 -0.30
CA GLU A 54 6.34 12.05 -1.44
C GLU A 54 7.09 12.00 -2.78
N ALA A 55 8.08 12.87 -2.97
CA ALA A 55 8.86 12.94 -4.20
C ALA A 55 9.62 11.65 -4.50
N ASN A 56 10.20 11.00 -3.48
CA ASN A 56 10.94 9.74 -3.64
C ASN A 56 10.02 8.59 -4.07
N ILE A 57 8.83 8.47 -3.46
CA ILE A 57 7.85 7.45 -3.86
C ILE A 57 7.30 7.77 -5.26
N ALA A 58 6.99 9.04 -5.53
CA ALA A 58 6.48 9.46 -6.83
C ALA A 58 7.50 9.25 -7.95
N HIS A 59 8.79 9.47 -7.68
CA HIS A 59 9.87 9.17 -8.62
C HIS A 59 9.92 7.67 -8.94
N ALA A 60 9.90 6.80 -7.92
CA ALA A 60 9.90 5.35 -8.12
C ALA A 60 8.71 4.87 -8.98
N LEU A 61 7.50 5.38 -8.72
CA LEU A 61 6.30 5.07 -9.52
C LEU A 61 6.41 5.56 -10.97
N LYS A 62 7.07 6.68 -11.22
CA LYS A 62 7.30 7.19 -12.58
C LYS A 62 8.30 6.35 -13.36
N GLU A 63 9.34 5.83 -12.70
CA GLU A 63 10.32 4.91 -13.31
C GLU A 63 9.72 3.55 -13.69
N TYR A 64 8.70 3.08 -12.98
CA TYR A 64 8.09 1.78 -13.27
C TYR A 64 7.29 1.75 -14.58
N SER A 65 6.35 2.68 -14.74
CA SER A 65 5.51 2.96 -15.93
C SER A 65 4.18 3.57 -15.48
N PRO A 66 3.42 4.23 -16.39
CA PRO A 66 1.99 4.46 -16.20
C PRO A 66 1.26 3.16 -15.84
N GLY A 67 0.29 3.24 -14.94
CA GLY A 67 -0.47 2.11 -14.40
C GLY A 67 0.23 1.35 -13.27
N SER A 68 1.44 1.74 -12.86
CA SER A 68 2.14 1.11 -11.74
C SER A 68 1.48 1.44 -10.40
N ARG A 69 1.57 0.49 -9.45
CA ARG A 69 0.94 0.60 -8.12
C ARG A 69 1.88 0.09 -7.04
N VAL A 70 1.97 0.84 -5.95
CA VAL A 70 2.68 0.46 -4.74
C VAL A 70 1.74 0.51 -3.54
N VAL A 71 1.99 -0.35 -2.56
CA VAL A 71 1.52 -0.12 -1.18
C VAL A 71 2.56 0.74 -0.49
N VAL A 72 2.14 1.83 0.14
CA VAL A 72 2.96 2.66 1.01
C VAL A 72 2.62 2.29 2.45
N ARG A 73 3.63 1.97 3.25
CA ARG A 73 3.52 1.60 4.66
C ARG A 73 4.20 2.67 5.51
N TYR A 74 3.44 3.21 6.46
CA TYR A 74 3.95 4.05 7.55
C TYR A 74 4.21 3.21 8.80
N GLU A 75 5.35 3.43 9.45
CA GLU A 75 5.72 2.89 10.75
C GLU A 75 5.69 3.98 11.82
N GLY A 76 4.72 3.88 12.73
CA GLY A 76 4.57 4.76 13.88
C GLY A 76 5.65 4.57 14.93
N LYS A 77 5.62 5.42 15.97
CA LYS A 77 6.75 5.62 16.90
C LYS A 77 7.19 4.37 17.65
N ASN A 78 6.31 3.38 17.81
CA ASN A 78 6.53 2.14 18.58
C ASN A 78 6.42 0.87 17.72
N GLY A 79 6.34 0.96 16.38
CA GLY A 79 6.22 -0.20 15.48
C GLY A 79 4.84 -0.87 15.44
N TYR A 80 3.96 -0.61 16.42
CA TYR A 80 2.60 -1.16 16.50
C TYR A 80 1.52 -0.27 15.87
N GLU A 81 1.82 1.01 15.65
CA GLU A 81 0.95 1.92 14.91
C GLU A 81 1.44 1.94 13.48
N GLY A 82 0.61 1.52 12.53
CA GLY A 82 0.95 1.54 11.12
C GLY A 82 -0.26 1.92 10.29
N HIS A 83 -0.01 2.57 9.16
CA HIS A 83 -1.05 2.81 8.15
C HIS A 83 -0.52 2.35 6.80
N VAL A 84 -1.42 1.76 6.00
CA VAL A 84 -1.11 1.38 4.63
C VAL A 84 -2.09 2.05 3.68
N PHE A 85 -1.54 2.64 2.62
CA PHE A 85 -2.31 3.27 1.55
C PHE A 85 -1.67 2.95 0.20
N ILE A 86 -2.35 3.31 -0.89
CA ILE A 86 -1.88 3.04 -2.25
C ILE A 86 -1.18 4.28 -2.81
N GLY A 87 -0.05 4.08 -3.47
CA GLY A 87 0.47 5.00 -4.47
C GLY A 87 0.19 4.45 -5.87
N GLU A 88 -0.48 5.21 -6.72
CA GLU A 88 -0.80 4.81 -8.09
C GLU A 88 -0.31 5.84 -9.12
N ASN A 89 0.33 5.37 -10.19
CA ASN A 89 0.67 6.18 -11.35
C ASN A 89 -0.47 6.12 -12.39
N ILE A 90 -1.36 7.12 -12.39
CA ILE A 90 -2.48 7.24 -13.32
C ILE A 90 -2.06 8.16 -14.47
N GLY A 91 -1.74 7.58 -15.63
CA GLY A 91 -1.42 8.35 -16.84
C GLY A 91 -0.19 9.26 -16.69
N GLY A 92 0.81 8.88 -15.88
CA GLY A 92 2.01 9.67 -15.61
C GLY A 92 1.93 10.59 -14.39
N ARG A 93 0.76 10.69 -13.75
CA ARG A 93 0.54 11.43 -12.52
C ARG A 93 0.42 10.47 -11.35
N VAL A 94 1.11 10.80 -10.25
CA VAL A 94 1.09 9.97 -9.04
C VAL A 94 0.02 10.47 -8.10
N PHE A 95 -0.79 9.55 -7.60
CA PHE A 95 -1.84 9.78 -6.60
C PHE A 95 -1.61 8.87 -5.40
N PHE A 96 -1.87 9.40 -4.20
CA PHE A 96 -1.92 8.61 -2.97
C PHE A 96 -3.37 8.45 -2.54
N ILE A 97 -3.80 7.21 -2.29
CA ILE A 97 -5.20 6.85 -2.13
C ILE A 97 -5.35 5.95 -0.92
N ASP A 98 -6.25 6.29 0.00
CA ASP A 98 -6.68 5.37 1.03
C ASP A 98 -7.82 4.49 0.49
N PRO A 99 -7.59 3.18 0.28
CA PRO A 99 -8.63 2.29 -0.21
C PRO A 99 -9.73 1.98 0.82
N GLN A 100 -9.56 2.36 2.09
CA GLN A 100 -10.58 2.18 3.15
C GLN A 100 -11.62 3.30 3.10
N THR A 101 -11.20 4.54 2.89
CA THR A 101 -12.09 5.72 2.84
C THR A 101 -12.38 6.19 1.41
N ASN A 102 -11.64 5.69 0.42
CA ASN A 102 -11.66 6.13 -0.97
C ASN A 102 -11.26 7.61 -1.14
N GLU A 103 -10.43 8.13 -0.24
CA GLU A 103 -9.94 9.50 -0.27
C GLU A 103 -8.56 9.58 -0.92
N PHE A 104 -8.30 10.73 -1.56
CA PHE A 104 -6.97 11.08 -2.03
C PHE A 104 -6.22 11.82 -0.91
N TYR A 105 -4.99 11.40 -0.68
CA TYR A 105 -4.09 12.08 0.24
C TYR A 105 -3.20 13.09 -0.50
N GLY A 106 -2.99 14.22 0.15
CA GLY A 106 -1.90 15.15 -0.19
C GLY A 106 -0.63 14.83 0.59
N THR A 107 0.33 15.76 0.54
CA THR A 107 1.63 15.63 1.22
C THR A 107 1.51 15.42 2.73
N GLU A 108 0.39 15.84 3.34
CA GLU A 108 0.16 15.77 4.78
C GLU A 108 0.19 14.35 5.35
N VAL A 109 -0.15 13.33 4.56
CA VAL A 109 -0.03 11.92 4.98
C VAL A 109 1.40 11.55 5.36
N PHE A 110 2.39 12.27 4.82
CA PHE A 110 3.81 12.10 5.13
C PHE A 110 4.29 12.93 6.32
N SER A 111 3.39 13.53 7.10
CA SER A 111 3.73 14.37 8.28
C SER A 111 3.87 13.56 9.57
N GLY A 112 4.49 14.15 10.60
CA GLY A 112 4.59 13.55 11.95
C GLY A 112 5.63 12.43 12.12
N GLN A 113 6.54 12.30 11.16
CA GLN A 113 7.40 11.14 10.94
C GLN A 113 8.71 11.16 11.75
N LYS A 114 9.21 9.96 12.09
CA LYS A 114 10.63 9.73 12.42
C LYS A 114 11.42 9.56 11.11
N LYS A 115 12.74 9.65 11.14
CA LYS A 115 13.55 9.35 9.95
C LYS A 115 13.29 7.91 9.49
N ASN A 116 13.09 7.69 8.19
CA ASN A 116 12.92 6.37 7.56
C ASN A 116 11.69 5.56 8.05
N SER A 117 10.61 6.22 8.49
CA SER A 117 9.36 5.55 8.90
C SER A 117 8.43 5.18 7.74
N PHE A 118 8.85 5.41 6.49
CA PHE A 118 8.10 4.97 5.32
C PHE A 118 8.84 3.90 4.53
N ALA A 119 8.05 2.99 3.99
CA ALA A 119 8.48 2.05 2.97
C ALA A 119 7.38 1.87 1.92
N TYR A 120 7.73 1.33 0.77
CA TYR A 120 6.76 0.92 -0.23
C TYR A 120 7.07 -0.46 -0.80
N THR A 121 6.06 -1.13 -1.34
CA THR A 121 6.20 -2.38 -2.09
C THR A 121 5.47 -2.24 -3.42
N ARG A 122 6.14 -2.50 -4.54
CA ARG A 122 5.50 -2.57 -5.86
C ARG A 122 4.63 -3.82 -5.93
N ILE A 123 3.35 -3.65 -6.25
CA ILE A 123 2.37 -4.75 -6.24
C ILE A 123 1.80 -5.07 -7.62
N ASP A 124 1.78 -4.13 -8.56
CA ASP A 124 1.10 -4.29 -9.88
C ASP A 124 1.58 -5.49 -10.70
N THR A 125 2.83 -5.92 -10.48
CA THR A 125 3.46 -7.05 -11.18
C THR A 125 3.44 -8.35 -10.37
N LEU A 126 3.07 -8.30 -9.08
CA LEU A 126 3.13 -9.45 -8.19
C LEU A 126 1.86 -10.29 -8.32
N ARG A 127 2.00 -11.61 -8.31
CA ARG A 127 0.86 -12.53 -8.25
C ARG A 127 0.30 -12.56 -6.83
N PHE A 128 -1.01 -12.73 -6.72
CA PHE A 128 -1.62 -13.05 -5.44
C PHE A 128 -1.15 -14.43 -4.93
N THR A 129 -1.10 -14.60 -3.61
CA THR A 129 -0.94 -15.89 -2.97
C THR A 129 -2.29 -16.54 -2.71
N ASP A 130 -2.27 -17.80 -2.32
CA ASP A 130 -3.46 -18.55 -1.92
C ASP A 130 -3.95 -18.15 -0.51
N LYS A 131 -3.38 -17.08 0.09
CA LYS A 131 -3.90 -16.47 1.33
C LYS A 131 -5.06 -15.54 1.09
N ILE A 132 -5.28 -15.12 -0.16
CA ILE A 132 -6.46 -14.36 -0.53
C ILE A 132 -7.56 -15.34 -0.88
N ASN A 133 -8.63 -15.35 -0.10
CA ASN A 133 -9.86 -16.01 -0.47
C ASN A 133 -10.75 -15.01 -1.20
N PHE A 134 -10.98 -15.24 -2.48
CA PHE A 134 -12.06 -14.57 -3.20
C PHE A 134 -13.35 -15.31 -2.85
N ALA A 135 -14.27 -14.65 -2.15
CA ALA A 135 -15.64 -15.12 -2.06
C ALA A 135 -16.32 -14.82 -3.39
N VAL A 136 -17.01 -15.82 -3.95
CA VAL A 136 -17.88 -15.66 -5.12
C VAL A 136 -19.30 -15.66 -4.57
N ASP A 137 -20.04 -14.58 -4.80
CA ASP A 137 -21.47 -14.47 -4.45
C ASP A 137 -22.33 -15.33 -5.41
#